data_AF-A0A968X716-F1
#
_entry.id   AF-A0A968X716-F1
#
_cell.length_a   1.000
_cell.length_b   1.000
_cell.length_c   1.000
_cell.angle_alpha   90.00
_cell.angle_beta   90.00
_cell.angle_gamma   90.00
#
_symmetry.space_group_name_H-M   'P 1'
#
loop_
_entity.id
_entity.type
_entity.pdbx_description
1 polymer ?
#
loop_
_entity_poly.entity_id
_entity_poly.type
_entity_poly.pdbx_seq_one_letter_code
_entity_poly.pdbx_strand_id
1 'polypeptide(L)'
;MTGVKLYDVQPFGAKFDEVTCGWIDLSPNGDRSTTYQFASADVYEFFYKAAPTVQVVVDERINPEACGALAVTYQQLARQANLRVPAPSLLANRRRTTLKFELEQDEQLFLAAFVAIFPFTDGGLCHQSLSELVQMVPSEAFREDRQQLQRFRQMVMGLKQDTQQVANDRRLQMIPGVIQKLGFFHAPTQTILINSSGQRLAVSCNPLFSRRSLPSLAVEEATLERGSLKFLPSSREQVVEFVKGFHNRG
;
A
#
# COMPACT_ATOMS: atom_id res chain seq x y z
N MET A 1 -18.53 17.80 31.80
CA MET A 1 -17.67 18.26 30.68
C MET A 1 -16.37 17.50 30.74
N THR A 2 -16.17 16.50 29.90
CA THR A 2 -14.90 15.77 29.76
C THR A 2 -14.35 16.09 28.37
N GLY A 3 -13.50 17.11 28.29
CA GLY A 3 -12.69 17.41 27.12
C GLY A 3 -11.25 17.04 27.43
N VAL A 4 -10.67 16.12 26.66
CA VAL A 4 -9.25 15.78 26.75
C VAL A 4 -8.50 16.62 25.72
N LYS A 5 -7.46 17.34 26.16
CA LYS A 5 -6.58 18.11 25.28
C LYS A 5 -5.44 17.21 24.84
N LEU A 6 -5.47 16.76 23.58
CA LEU A 6 -4.38 15.95 23.01
C LEU A 6 -3.34 16.89 22.40
N TYR A 7 -2.10 16.83 22.90
CA TYR A 7 -0.96 17.57 22.36
C TYR A 7 -0.09 16.60 21.54
N ASP A 8 0.25 16.99 20.31
CA ASP A 8 1.28 16.35 19.48
C ASP A 8 1.03 14.86 19.15
N VAL A 9 -0.24 14.43 19.12
CA VAL A 9 -0.61 13.04 18.80
C VAL A 9 -1.13 12.99 17.37
N GLN A 10 -0.54 12.15 16.51
CA GLN A 10 -1.20 11.73 15.28
C GLN A 10 -2.57 11.14 15.65
N PRO A 11 -3.70 11.60 15.07
CA PRO A 11 -5.04 11.21 15.53
C PRO A 11 -5.40 9.73 15.29
N PHE A 12 -4.45 8.93 14.80
CA PHE A 12 -4.66 7.59 14.31
C PHE A 12 -4.28 6.53 15.36
N GLY A 13 -5.18 5.59 15.63
CA GLY A 13 -4.86 4.34 16.32
C GLY A 13 -5.08 4.30 17.83
N ALA A 14 -5.79 5.28 18.41
CA ALA A 14 -6.19 5.24 19.80
C ALA A 14 -7.40 4.30 19.99
N LYS A 15 -7.26 3.27 20.84
CA LYS A 15 -8.35 2.37 21.21
C LYS A 15 -9.13 2.98 22.37
N PHE A 16 -10.42 3.23 22.16
CA PHE A 16 -11.32 3.73 23.18
C PHE A 16 -12.57 2.85 23.27
N ASP A 17 -12.93 2.43 24.47
CA ASP A 17 -14.04 1.47 24.70
C ASP A 17 -15.43 2.13 24.63
N GLU A 18 -15.57 3.41 24.99
CA GLU A 18 -16.82 4.19 24.81
C GLU A 18 -16.48 5.68 24.59
N VAL A 19 -16.68 6.19 23.37
CA VAL A 19 -16.48 7.63 23.06
C VAL A 19 -17.79 8.24 22.57
N THR A 20 -18.40 9.09 23.38
CA THR A 20 -19.39 10.07 22.92
C THR A 20 -18.70 11.41 22.72
N CYS A 21 -18.32 11.73 21.48
CA CYS A 21 -17.75 13.01 21.11
C CYS A 21 -18.65 13.63 20.03
N GLY A 22 -19.31 14.75 20.34
CA GLY A 22 -20.18 15.44 19.39
C GLY A 22 -19.43 16.42 18.47
N TRP A 23 -18.22 16.81 18.85
CA TRP A 23 -17.40 17.75 18.08
C TRP A 23 -15.92 17.67 18.47
N ILE A 24 -15.03 18.03 17.56
CA ILE A 24 -13.60 18.23 17.82
C ILE A 24 -13.19 19.64 17.41
N ASP A 25 -12.34 20.28 18.22
CA ASP A 25 -11.68 21.53 17.87
C ASP A 25 -10.38 21.23 17.13
N LEU A 26 -10.29 21.67 15.88
CA LEU A 26 -9.14 21.49 15.00
C LEU A 26 -8.28 22.75 14.93
N SER A 27 -8.60 23.80 15.71
CA SER A 27 -7.85 25.04 15.61
C SER A 27 -6.45 24.90 16.20
N PRO A 28 -5.44 25.61 15.65
CA PRO A 28 -4.05 25.49 16.10
C PRO A 28 -3.85 25.82 17.59
N ASN A 29 -4.71 26.70 18.13
CA ASN A 29 -4.59 27.20 19.49
C ASN A 29 -5.68 26.65 20.44
N GLY A 30 -6.60 25.81 19.95
CA GLY A 30 -7.78 25.38 20.73
C GLY A 30 -8.75 26.53 21.04
N ASP A 31 -8.80 27.53 20.16
CA ASP A 31 -9.67 28.70 20.22
C ASP A 31 -11.05 28.48 19.57
N ARG A 32 -11.35 27.25 19.11
CA ARG A 32 -12.61 26.87 18.45
C ARG A 32 -12.90 27.62 17.15
N SER A 33 -11.90 28.26 16.55
CA SER A 33 -12.05 28.90 15.23
C SER A 33 -12.35 27.88 14.12
N THR A 34 -11.91 26.63 14.28
CA THR A 34 -12.21 25.54 13.37
C THR A 34 -12.75 24.36 14.18
N THR A 35 -14.05 24.13 14.15
CA THR A 35 -14.68 22.99 14.82
C THR A 35 -15.28 22.04 13.80
N TYR A 36 -15.08 20.74 14.00
CA TYR A 36 -15.70 19.68 13.23
C TYR A 36 -16.78 19.02 14.08
N GLN A 37 -18.03 19.09 13.64
CA GLN A 37 -19.14 18.40 14.30
C GLN A 37 -19.36 17.04 13.65
N PHE A 38 -19.49 16.01 14.48
CA PHE A 38 -19.79 14.67 14.00
C PHE A 38 -21.27 14.58 13.62
N ALA A 39 -21.55 14.20 12.37
CA ALA A 39 -22.92 14.06 11.87
C ALA A 39 -23.58 12.74 12.31
N SER A 40 -22.77 11.73 12.65
CA SER A 40 -23.22 10.44 13.17
C SER A 40 -22.72 10.26 14.61
N ALA A 41 -23.39 9.37 15.36
CA ALA A 41 -22.91 8.92 16.67
C ALA A 41 -21.62 8.08 16.57
N ASP A 42 -21.19 7.73 15.36
CA ASP A 42 -20.05 6.86 15.13
C ASP A 42 -18.76 7.68 14.98
N VAL A 43 -18.35 8.25 16.12
CA VAL A 43 -17.09 8.99 16.25
C VAL A 43 -15.87 8.14 15.87
N TYR A 44 -16.04 6.82 15.88
CA TYR A 44 -14.99 5.87 15.53
C TYR A 44 -14.56 5.98 14.08
N GLU A 45 -15.43 6.40 13.16
CA GLU A 45 -15.07 6.63 11.75
C GLU A 45 -13.94 7.68 11.61
N PHE A 46 -13.88 8.66 12.51
CA PHE A 46 -12.85 9.68 12.52
C PHE A 46 -11.56 9.25 13.23
N PHE A 47 -11.68 8.58 14.39
CA PHE A 47 -10.52 8.19 15.21
C PHE A 47 -9.84 6.87 14.79
N TYR A 48 -10.57 5.99 14.10
CA TYR A 48 -10.05 4.70 13.61
C TYR A 48 -9.61 4.72 12.15
N LYS A 49 -9.72 5.87 11.46
CA LYS A 49 -9.27 6.01 10.08
C LYS A 49 -7.76 5.83 10.00
N ALA A 50 -7.28 4.74 9.44
CA ALA A 50 -5.84 4.59 9.20
C ALA A 50 -5.44 5.37 7.94
N ALA A 51 -4.21 5.86 7.88
CA ALA A 51 -3.66 6.35 6.61
C ALA A 51 -3.63 5.19 5.61
N PRO A 52 -4.16 5.36 4.39
CA PRO A 52 -4.01 4.36 3.34
C PRO A 52 -2.54 4.00 3.18
N THR A 53 -2.21 2.72 3.17
CA THR A 53 -0.83 2.26 3.30
C THR A 53 -0.49 1.22 2.24
N VAL A 54 0.66 1.36 1.61
CA VAL A 54 1.30 0.31 0.81
C VAL A 54 2.45 -0.30 1.62
N GLN A 55 2.48 -1.62 1.70
CA GLN A 55 3.59 -2.37 2.28
C GLN A 55 4.24 -3.25 1.22
N VAL A 56 5.54 -3.10 1.01
CA VAL A 56 6.36 -4.06 0.25
C VAL A 56 7.23 -4.80 1.26
N VAL A 57 6.93 -6.08 1.44
CA VAL A 57 7.70 -6.99 2.28
C VAL A 57 8.68 -7.73 1.39
N VAL A 58 9.96 -7.57 1.67
CA VAL A 58 11.07 -8.22 0.97
C VAL A 58 11.57 -9.37 1.85
N ASP A 59 11.67 -10.59 1.33
CA ASP A 59 12.18 -11.75 2.09
C ASP A 59 13.71 -11.75 2.23
N GLU A 60 14.29 -10.56 2.43
CA GLU A 60 15.71 -10.33 2.68
C GLU A 60 15.92 -9.17 3.64
N ARG A 61 17.01 -9.21 4.40
CA ARG A 61 17.42 -8.10 5.26
C ARG A 61 18.14 -7.04 4.42
N ILE A 62 17.76 -5.79 4.60
CA ILE A 62 18.43 -4.69 3.91
C ILE A 62 19.87 -4.50 4.40
N ASN A 63 20.77 -4.26 3.46
CA ASN A 63 22.17 -3.88 3.70
C ASN A 63 22.38 -2.39 3.33
N PRO A 64 23.51 -1.77 3.74
CA PRO A 64 23.75 -0.34 3.47
C PRO A 64 23.72 0.04 1.98
N GLU A 65 24.26 -0.80 1.11
CA GLU A 65 24.27 -0.57 -0.34
C GLU A 65 22.86 -0.56 -0.93
N ALA A 66 22.02 -1.53 -0.56
CA ALA A 66 20.63 -1.60 -0.98
C ALA A 66 19.80 -0.44 -0.42
N CYS A 67 20.08 0.02 0.80
CA CYS A 67 19.46 1.21 1.38
C CYS A 67 19.75 2.46 0.56
N GLY A 68 21.03 2.69 0.22
CA GLY A 68 21.44 3.80 -0.64
C GLY A 68 20.81 3.72 -2.03
N ALA A 69 20.81 2.52 -2.63
CA ALA A 69 20.19 2.29 -3.93
C ALA A 69 18.68 2.55 -3.93
N LEU A 70 17.94 2.14 -2.89
CA LEU A 70 16.51 2.44 -2.74
C LEU A 70 16.25 3.94 -2.67
N ALA A 71 17.02 4.66 -1.84
CA ALA A 71 16.84 6.10 -1.67
C ALA A 71 17.04 6.85 -3.01
N VAL A 72 18.10 6.51 -3.75
CA VAL A 72 18.37 7.09 -5.08
C VAL A 72 17.27 6.73 -6.06
N THR A 73 16.81 5.47 -6.05
CA THR A 73 15.76 4.99 -6.96
C THR A 73 14.45 5.73 -6.75
N TYR A 74 13.96 5.83 -5.52
CA TYR A 74 12.71 6.54 -5.24
C TYR A 74 12.82 8.05 -5.46
N GLN A 75 13.99 8.64 -5.21
CA GLN A 75 14.24 10.03 -5.56
C GLN A 75 14.14 10.27 -7.08
N GLN A 76 14.68 9.36 -7.90
CA GLN A 76 14.60 9.45 -9.36
C GLN A 76 13.16 9.27 -9.86
N LEU A 77 12.43 8.29 -9.32
CA LEU A 77 11.01 8.06 -9.63
C LEU A 77 10.15 9.29 -9.32
N ALA A 78 10.33 9.88 -8.12
CA ALA A 78 9.61 11.08 -7.72
C ALA A 78 9.87 12.28 -8.65
N ARG A 79 11.11 12.42 -9.17
CA ARG A 79 11.50 13.53 -10.06
C ARG A 79 11.03 13.35 -11.50
N GLN A 80 11.09 12.13 -12.03
CA GLN A 80 10.90 11.88 -13.46
C GLN A 80 9.45 11.60 -13.83
N ALA A 81 8.70 10.96 -12.93
CA ALA A 81 7.34 10.53 -13.23
C ALA A 81 6.26 11.51 -12.69
N ASN A 82 6.64 12.60 -12.00
CA ASN A 82 5.70 13.45 -11.24
C ASN A 82 4.79 12.66 -10.27
N LEU A 83 5.18 11.43 -9.95
CA LEU A 83 4.44 10.55 -9.06
C LEU A 83 4.71 10.99 -7.64
N ARG A 84 3.70 11.61 -7.03
CA ARG A 84 3.74 12.06 -5.63
C ARG A 84 3.54 10.88 -4.70
N VAL A 85 4.49 9.95 -4.72
CA VAL A 85 4.56 8.85 -3.75
C VAL A 85 5.53 9.29 -2.65
N PRO A 86 5.11 9.29 -1.37
CA PRO A 86 5.97 9.68 -0.27
C PRO A 86 7.14 8.71 -0.10
N ALA A 87 8.19 9.14 0.57
CA ALA A 87 9.30 8.26 0.91
C ALA A 87 8.81 7.15 1.88
N PRO A 88 9.28 5.90 1.72
CA PRO A 88 8.89 4.84 2.63
C PRO A 88 9.57 4.97 3.99
N SER A 89 8.86 4.59 5.04
CA SER A 89 9.48 4.15 6.28
C SER A 89 10.04 2.73 6.12
N LEU A 90 11.16 2.45 6.77
CA LEU A 90 11.86 1.19 6.64
C LEU A 90 11.91 0.45 7.98
N LEU A 91 11.45 -0.81 7.97
CA LEU A 91 11.54 -1.70 9.11
C LEU A 91 12.42 -2.90 8.73
N ALA A 92 13.65 -2.90 9.23
CA ALA A 92 14.61 -3.97 9.01
C ALA A 92 14.53 -5.00 10.14
N ASN A 93 13.97 -6.17 9.84
CA ASN A 93 13.98 -7.31 10.74
C ASN A 93 15.16 -8.24 10.42
N ARG A 94 15.42 -9.24 11.27
CA ARG A 94 16.54 -10.18 11.10
C ARG A 94 16.56 -10.90 9.74
N ARG A 95 15.39 -11.10 9.12
CA ARG A 95 15.23 -11.89 7.88
C ARG A 95 14.42 -11.22 6.78
N ARG A 96 13.82 -10.06 7.07
CA ARG A 96 12.87 -9.39 6.18
C ARG A 96 13.02 -7.89 6.31
N THR A 97 12.70 -7.20 5.23
CA THR A 97 12.60 -5.74 5.23
C THR A 97 11.21 -5.36 4.79
N THR A 98 10.55 -4.50 5.56
CA THR A 98 9.26 -3.93 5.16
C THR A 98 9.48 -2.47 4.79
N LEU A 99 9.11 -2.13 3.56
CA LEU A 99 8.97 -0.75 3.10
C LEU A 99 7.50 -0.37 3.27
N LYS A 100 7.22 0.67 4.06
CA LYS A 100 5.86 1.14 4.33
C LYS A 100 5.69 2.57 3.82
N PHE A 101 4.76 2.76 2.91
CA PHE A 101 4.39 4.04 2.33
C PHE A 101 3.02 4.43 2.88
N GLU A 102 2.95 5.52 3.62
CA GLU A 102 1.69 6.09 4.13
C GLU A 102 1.22 7.18 3.19
N LEU A 103 -0.03 7.08 2.73
CA LEU A 103 -0.60 7.93 1.70
C LEU A 103 -1.67 8.85 2.28
N GLU A 104 -2.08 9.84 1.50
CA GLU A 104 -3.12 10.78 1.92
C GLU A 104 -4.53 10.29 1.55
N GLN A 105 -4.63 9.56 0.42
CA GLN A 105 -5.89 9.18 -0.22
C GLN A 105 -5.84 7.73 -0.71
N ASP A 106 -6.97 7.03 -0.63
CA ASP A 106 -7.07 5.63 -1.07
C ASP A 106 -6.83 5.48 -2.58
N GLU A 107 -7.21 6.49 -3.36
CA GLU A 107 -7.01 6.54 -4.82
C GLU A 107 -5.53 6.47 -5.20
N GLN A 108 -4.61 6.75 -4.28
CA GLN A 108 -3.17 6.68 -4.50
C GLN A 108 -2.62 5.25 -4.34
N LEU A 109 -3.37 4.31 -3.74
CA LEU A 109 -2.87 2.99 -3.32
C LEU A 109 -2.27 2.17 -4.46
N PHE A 110 -2.99 2.03 -5.58
CA PHE A 110 -2.55 1.20 -6.70
C PHE A 110 -1.33 1.79 -7.40
N LEU A 111 -1.28 3.11 -7.55
CA LEU A 111 -0.15 3.80 -8.15
C LEU A 111 1.09 3.77 -7.25
N ALA A 112 0.91 4.03 -5.95
CA ALA A 112 1.98 3.93 -4.98
C ALA A 112 2.56 2.50 -4.93
N ALA A 113 1.71 1.48 -5.04
CA ALA A 113 2.17 0.08 -5.11
C ALA A 113 2.95 -0.22 -6.38
N PHE A 114 2.52 0.34 -7.53
CA PHE A 114 3.24 0.25 -8.79
C PHE A 114 4.66 0.83 -8.67
N VAL A 115 4.78 2.01 -8.06
CA VAL A 115 6.07 2.68 -7.82
C VAL A 115 6.91 1.92 -6.79
N ALA A 116 6.30 1.47 -5.70
CA ALA A 116 6.98 0.80 -4.59
C ALA A 116 7.64 -0.52 -5.01
N ILE A 117 7.04 -1.26 -5.93
CA ILE A 117 7.62 -2.53 -6.41
C ILE A 117 8.59 -2.36 -7.59
N PHE A 118 8.63 -1.17 -8.21
CA PHE A 118 9.48 -0.87 -9.37
C PHE A 118 10.95 -1.32 -9.24
N PRO A 119 11.64 -1.16 -8.09
CA PRO A 119 13.05 -1.53 -7.97
C PRO A 119 13.33 -3.04 -8.00
N PHE A 120 12.31 -3.87 -7.83
CA PHE A 120 12.45 -5.31 -7.58
C PHE A 120 12.20 -6.14 -8.84
N THR A 121 12.83 -7.30 -8.93
CA THR A 121 12.68 -8.23 -10.07
C THR A 121 11.23 -8.70 -10.25
N ASP A 122 10.47 -8.79 -9.15
CA ASP A 122 9.04 -9.15 -9.17
C ASP A 122 8.13 -8.02 -9.69
N GLY A 123 8.68 -6.83 -9.94
CA GLY A 123 7.91 -5.63 -10.29
C GLY A 123 6.99 -5.85 -11.48
N GLY A 124 7.46 -6.50 -12.55
CA GLY A 124 6.66 -6.74 -13.75
C GLY A 124 5.40 -7.59 -13.50
N LEU A 125 5.53 -8.69 -12.75
CA LEU A 125 4.39 -9.55 -12.38
C LEU A 125 3.42 -8.81 -11.46
N CYS A 126 3.96 -8.01 -10.54
CA CYS A 126 3.17 -7.21 -9.62
C CYS A 126 2.38 -6.11 -10.34
N HIS A 127 2.97 -5.45 -11.34
CA HIS A 127 2.31 -4.45 -12.17
C HIS A 127 1.15 -5.02 -12.98
N GLN A 128 1.32 -6.23 -13.54
CA GLN A 128 0.25 -6.96 -14.22
C GLN A 128 -0.88 -7.27 -13.24
N SER A 129 -0.55 -7.82 -12.07
CA SER A 129 -1.53 -8.15 -11.04
C SER A 129 -2.31 -6.91 -10.56
N LEU A 130 -1.63 -5.79 -10.30
CA LEU A 130 -2.29 -4.51 -9.96
C LEU A 130 -3.27 -4.05 -11.04
N SER A 131 -2.86 -4.17 -12.31
CA SER A 131 -3.71 -3.80 -13.45
C SER A 131 -4.94 -4.68 -13.59
N GLU A 132 -4.79 -5.99 -13.35
CA GLU A 132 -5.89 -6.95 -13.37
C GLU A 132 -6.88 -6.72 -12.22
N LEU A 133 -6.38 -6.52 -10.99
CA LEU A 133 -7.22 -6.26 -9.81
C LEU A 133 -8.14 -5.05 -10.05
N VAL A 134 -7.60 -3.95 -10.56
CA VAL A 134 -8.39 -2.76 -10.86
C VAL A 134 -9.46 -3.02 -11.94
N GLN A 135 -9.18 -3.89 -12.91
CA GLN A 135 -10.15 -4.27 -13.95
C GLN A 135 -11.24 -5.23 -13.47
N MET A 136 -11.02 -5.96 -12.37
CA MET A 136 -12.01 -6.87 -11.80
C MET A 136 -13.22 -6.16 -11.17
N VAL A 137 -13.08 -4.87 -10.84
CA VAL A 137 -14.13 -4.08 -10.19
C VAL A 137 -15.17 -3.63 -11.24
N PRO A 138 -16.40 -4.17 -11.21
CA PRO A 138 -17.45 -3.76 -12.12
C PRO A 138 -17.93 -2.34 -11.81
N SER A 139 -18.35 -1.59 -12.83
CA SER A 139 -18.98 -0.26 -12.59
C SER A 139 -20.26 -0.40 -11.75
N GLU A 140 -20.91 -1.55 -11.82
CA GLU A 140 -22.10 -1.92 -11.05
C GLU A 140 -21.85 -1.96 -9.54
N ALA A 141 -20.59 -2.13 -9.10
CA ALA A 141 -20.24 -2.08 -7.68
C ALA A 141 -20.57 -0.72 -7.03
N PHE A 142 -20.66 0.33 -7.85
CA PHE A 142 -20.86 1.72 -7.42
C PHE A 142 -22.23 2.28 -7.83
N ARG A 143 -23.24 1.42 -8.06
CA ARG A 143 -24.58 1.86 -8.51
C ARG A 143 -25.20 2.94 -7.63
N GLU A 144 -24.92 2.89 -6.33
CA GLU A 144 -25.47 3.77 -5.31
C GLU A 144 -24.66 5.07 -5.13
N ASP A 145 -23.38 5.08 -5.54
CA ASP A 145 -22.49 6.24 -5.42
C ASP A 145 -21.79 6.57 -6.75
N ARG A 146 -22.40 7.48 -7.49
CA ARG A 146 -21.86 7.97 -8.78
C ARG A 146 -20.55 8.75 -8.62
N GLN A 147 -20.32 9.42 -7.49
CA GLN A 147 -19.09 10.17 -7.26
C GLN A 147 -17.93 9.20 -7.04
N GLN A 148 -18.13 8.14 -6.25
CA GLN A 148 -17.15 7.08 -6.04
C GLN A 148 -16.80 6.38 -7.37
N LEU A 149 -17.80 6.09 -8.21
CA LEU A 149 -17.56 5.56 -9.56
C LEU A 149 -16.67 6.47 -10.41
N GLN A 150 -16.92 7.78 -10.39
CA GLN A 150 -16.15 8.73 -11.17
C GLN A 150 -14.70 8.82 -10.67
N ARG A 151 -14.48 8.86 -9.36
CA ARG A 151 -13.14 8.84 -8.75
C ARG A 151 -12.41 7.55 -9.08
N PHE A 152 -13.08 6.41 -8.94
CA PHE A 152 -12.52 5.12 -9.32
C PHE A 152 -12.07 5.11 -10.79
N ARG A 153 -12.91 5.59 -11.71
CA ARG A 153 -12.55 5.71 -13.14
C ARG A 153 -11.37 6.64 -13.37
N GLN A 154 -11.31 7.79 -12.69
CA GLN A 154 -10.18 8.71 -12.77
C GLN A 154 -8.89 8.05 -12.26
N MET A 155 -8.94 7.33 -11.15
CA MET A 155 -7.82 6.55 -10.62
C MET A 155 -7.36 5.49 -11.63
N VAL A 156 -8.28 4.72 -12.23
CA VAL A 156 -7.94 3.69 -13.24
C VAL A 156 -7.26 4.33 -14.45
N MET A 157 -7.76 5.48 -14.92
CA MET A 157 -7.17 6.20 -16.05
C MET A 157 -5.79 6.76 -15.70
N GLY A 158 -5.64 7.37 -14.52
CA GLY A 158 -4.37 7.88 -14.02
C GLY A 158 -3.33 6.77 -13.90
N LEU A 159 -3.68 5.64 -13.28
CA LEU A 159 -2.82 4.47 -13.19
C LEU A 159 -2.33 4.00 -14.55
N LYS A 160 -3.20 3.93 -15.57
CA LYS A 160 -2.81 3.55 -16.93
C LYS A 160 -1.84 4.55 -17.56
N GLN A 161 -2.12 5.85 -17.43
CA GLN A 161 -1.26 6.91 -17.96
C GLN A 161 0.13 6.90 -17.30
N ASP A 162 0.15 6.82 -15.97
CA ASP A 162 1.38 6.81 -15.18
C ASP A 162 2.21 5.55 -15.45
N THR A 163 1.56 4.39 -15.58
CA THR A 163 2.21 3.13 -15.98
C THR A 163 2.88 3.27 -17.35
N GLN A 164 2.20 3.88 -18.32
CA GLN A 164 2.75 4.13 -19.65
C GLN A 164 3.90 5.13 -19.60
N GLN A 165 3.81 6.18 -18.78
CA GLN A 165 4.88 7.16 -18.61
C GLN A 165 6.15 6.49 -18.06
N VAL A 166 6.01 5.65 -17.03
CA VAL A 166 7.13 4.90 -16.44
C VAL A 166 7.72 3.89 -17.44
N ALA A 167 6.87 3.23 -18.24
CA ALA A 167 7.32 2.32 -19.29
C ALA A 167 8.12 3.02 -20.40
N ASN A 168 7.73 4.25 -20.76
CA ASN A 168 8.33 5.00 -21.85
C ASN A 168 9.57 5.82 -21.45
N ASP A 169 9.79 6.08 -20.15
CA ASP A 169 10.95 6.82 -19.69
C ASP A 169 12.21 5.95 -19.68
N ARG A 170 13.07 6.12 -20.70
CA ARG A 170 14.36 5.42 -20.83
C ARG A 170 15.25 5.56 -19.60
N ARG A 171 15.18 6.67 -18.86
CA ARG A 171 16.01 6.87 -17.65
C ARG A 171 15.54 5.96 -16.53
N LEU A 172 14.24 5.83 -16.34
CA LEU A 172 13.66 4.90 -15.37
C LEU A 172 13.96 3.45 -15.73
N GLN A 173 13.94 3.10 -17.01
CA GLN A 173 14.29 1.75 -17.48
C GLN A 173 15.75 1.35 -17.19
N MET A 174 16.67 2.31 -17.00
CA MET A 174 18.05 2.01 -16.62
C MET A 174 18.20 1.66 -15.14
N ILE A 175 17.27 2.09 -14.28
CA ILE A 175 17.40 1.93 -12.82
C ILE A 175 17.46 0.44 -12.42
N PRO A 176 16.52 -0.43 -12.85
CA PRO A 176 16.58 -1.85 -12.52
C PRO A 176 17.91 -2.48 -12.92
N GLY A 177 18.45 -2.16 -14.10
CA GLY A 177 19.73 -2.70 -14.57
C GLY A 177 20.94 -2.34 -13.71
N VAL A 178 20.92 -1.17 -13.06
CA VAL A 178 22.01 -0.73 -12.16
C VAL A 178 21.90 -1.39 -10.78
N ILE A 179 20.69 -1.45 -10.22
CA ILE A 179 20.47 -1.93 -8.84
C ILE A 179 20.33 -3.45 -8.75
N GLN A 180 19.97 -4.14 -9.84
CA GLN A 180 19.90 -5.61 -9.91
C GLN A 180 21.24 -6.30 -9.66
N LYS A 181 22.36 -5.58 -9.54
CA LYS A 181 23.62 -6.18 -9.07
C LYS A 181 23.57 -6.55 -7.58
N LEU A 182 22.64 -5.96 -6.82
CA LEU A 182 22.50 -6.16 -5.38
C LEU A 182 21.43 -7.24 -5.14
N GLY A 183 21.80 -8.30 -4.40
CA GLY A 183 20.93 -9.45 -4.14
C GLY A 183 19.59 -9.11 -3.48
N PHE A 184 19.54 -8.00 -2.73
CA PHE A 184 18.31 -7.49 -2.10
C PHE A 184 17.16 -7.27 -3.10
N PHE A 185 17.43 -6.81 -4.32
CA PHE A 185 16.38 -6.52 -5.32
C PHE A 185 15.90 -7.78 -6.07
N HIS A 186 16.59 -8.90 -5.93
CA HIS A 186 16.17 -10.23 -6.43
C HIS A 186 15.40 -11.05 -5.40
N ALA A 187 15.39 -10.61 -4.15
CA ALA A 187 14.68 -11.31 -3.10
C ALA A 187 13.17 -11.31 -3.38
N PRO A 188 12.47 -12.42 -3.13
CA PRO A 188 11.03 -12.47 -3.30
C PRO A 188 10.31 -11.39 -2.49
N THR A 189 9.30 -10.79 -3.11
CA THR A 189 8.50 -9.71 -2.51
C THR A 189 7.03 -10.08 -2.35
N GLN A 190 6.38 -9.43 -1.39
CA GLN A 190 4.94 -9.43 -1.21
C GLN A 190 4.47 -7.98 -1.07
N THR A 191 3.51 -7.58 -1.90
CA THR A 191 2.90 -6.25 -1.82
C THR A 191 1.52 -6.34 -1.18
N ILE A 192 1.25 -5.46 -0.22
CA ILE A 192 -0.02 -5.41 0.50
C ILE A 192 -0.53 -3.98 0.49
N LEU A 193 -1.78 -3.81 0.07
CA LEU A 193 -2.51 -2.54 0.12
C LEU A 193 -3.40 -2.54 1.36
N ILE A 194 -3.49 -1.41 2.03
CA ILE A 194 -4.35 -1.20 3.18
C ILE A 194 -5.12 0.08 2.92
N ASN A 195 -6.45 0.00 2.81
CA ASN A 195 -7.27 1.19 2.62
C ASN A 195 -7.52 1.92 3.95
N SER A 196 -8.16 3.09 3.89
CA SER A 196 -8.46 3.90 5.07
C SER A 196 -9.43 3.23 6.06
N SER A 197 -10.23 2.27 5.61
CA SER A 197 -11.04 1.38 6.47
C SER A 197 -10.24 0.26 7.14
N GLY A 198 -8.93 0.16 6.89
CA GLY A 198 -8.08 -0.88 7.45
C GLY A 198 -8.21 -2.25 6.77
N GLN A 199 -9.00 -2.36 5.70
CA GLN A 199 -9.09 -3.59 4.91
C GLN A 199 -7.78 -3.81 4.19
N ARG A 200 -7.38 -5.08 4.05
CA ARG A 200 -6.09 -5.47 3.47
C ARG A 200 -6.32 -6.21 2.16
N LEU A 201 -5.60 -5.82 1.12
CA LEU A 201 -5.61 -6.48 -0.17
C LEU A 201 -4.18 -6.91 -0.51
N ALA A 202 -3.96 -8.22 -0.59
CA ALA A 202 -2.68 -8.77 -0.96
C ALA A 202 -2.56 -8.84 -2.50
N VAL A 203 -1.46 -8.30 -3.03
CA VAL A 203 -1.14 -8.37 -4.45
C VAL A 203 -0.14 -9.50 -4.62
N SER A 204 -0.54 -10.52 -5.39
CA SER A 204 0.28 -11.71 -5.63
C SER A 204 1.39 -11.38 -6.62
N CYS A 205 2.62 -11.18 -6.15
CA CYS A 205 3.74 -10.75 -7.02
C CYS A 205 4.82 -11.84 -7.20
N ASN A 206 5.02 -12.73 -6.23
CA ASN A 206 5.99 -13.83 -6.35
C ASN A 206 5.52 -15.12 -5.65
N PRO A 207 5.39 -16.26 -6.36
CA PRO A 207 4.95 -17.53 -5.78
C PRO A 207 5.97 -18.18 -4.83
N LEU A 208 7.23 -17.73 -4.85
CA LEU A 208 8.31 -18.18 -3.98
C LEU A 208 8.45 -17.34 -2.70
N PHE A 209 7.63 -16.29 -2.53
CA PHE A 209 7.64 -15.51 -1.29
C PHE A 209 7.37 -16.43 -0.08
N SER A 210 8.21 -16.32 0.95
CA SER A 210 8.21 -17.21 2.12
C SER A 210 8.51 -18.69 1.86
N ARG A 211 8.86 -19.09 0.62
CA ARG A 211 9.33 -20.43 0.28
C ARG A 211 10.85 -20.43 0.19
N ARG A 212 11.54 -20.69 1.30
CA ARG A 212 12.98 -21.01 1.24
C ARG A 212 13.13 -22.51 1.06
N SER A 213 13.72 -22.92 -0.06
CA SER A 213 14.25 -24.27 -0.22
C SER A 213 15.44 -24.40 0.74
N LEU A 214 15.34 -25.30 1.71
CA LEU A 214 16.44 -25.61 2.61
C LEU A 214 17.54 -26.30 1.78
N PRO A 215 18.79 -25.80 1.75
CA PRO A 215 19.89 -26.60 1.24
C PRO A 215 20.21 -27.68 2.28
N SER A 216 20.27 -28.94 1.82
CA SER A 216 20.51 -30.18 2.56
C SER A 216 19.26 -30.86 3.14
N LEU A 217 18.56 -31.62 2.28
CA LEU A 217 18.51 -33.09 2.34
C LEU A 217 18.09 -33.56 0.93
N ALA A 218 19.06 -33.66 0.05
CA ALA A 218 18.88 -34.32 -1.24
C ALA A 218 18.90 -35.84 -1.00
N VAL A 219 17.79 -36.41 -0.50
CA VAL A 219 17.36 -37.80 -0.73
C VAL A 219 15.85 -37.85 -0.46
N GLU A 220 15.12 -38.44 -1.40
CA GLU A 220 13.69 -38.82 -1.37
C GLU A 220 12.65 -37.71 -1.62
N GLU A 221 12.46 -37.43 -2.92
CA GLU A 221 11.12 -37.19 -3.45
C GLU A 221 10.22 -38.40 -3.16
N ALA A 222 9.31 -38.26 -2.20
CA ALA A 222 7.92 -38.72 -2.29
C ALA A 222 7.23 -38.52 -0.94
N THR A 223 5.95 -38.12 -0.99
CA THR A 223 5.02 -38.12 0.14
C THR A 223 5.41 -37.22 1.31
N LEU A 224 5.14 -35.92 1.18
CA LEU A 224 4.53 -35.12 2.25
C LEU A 224 4.09 -33.77 1.68
N GLU A 225 2.87 -33.75 1.13
CA GLU A 225 2.08 -32.53 1.06
C GLU A 225 1.83 -32.03 2.49
N ARG A 226 2.77 -31.22 3.03
CA ARG A 226 2.53 -30.43 4.24
C ARG A 226 2.48 -28.96 3.84
N GLY A 227 1.26 -28.45 3.77
CA GLY A 227 0.95 -27.03 3.94
C GLY A 227 1.50 -26.11 2.86
N SER A 228 1.23 -26.40 1.59
CA SER A 228 1.37 -25.38 0.55
C SER A 228 0.32 -24.29 0.79
N LEU A 229 0.67 -23.23 1.51
CA LEU A 229 -0.03 -21.96 1.38
C LEU A 229 0.28 -21.43 -0.02
N LYS A 230 -0.44 -21.95 -1.04
CA LYS A 230 -0.52 -21.28 -2.33
C LYS A 230 -1.09 -19.91 -2.01
N PHE A 231 -0.32 -18.87 -2.29
CA PHE A 231 -0.80 -17.49 -2.21
C PHE A 231 -2.00 -17.40 -3.16
N LEU A 232 -3.22 -17.35 -2.62
CA LEU A 232 -4.41 -17.24 -3.46
C LEU A 232 -4.47 -15.82 -4.01
N PRO A 233 -4.66 -15.64 -5.32
CA PRO A 233 -4.99 -14.33 -5.86
C PRO A 233 -6.24 -13.82 -5.16
N SER A 234 -6.27 -12.52 -4.88
CA SER A 234 -7.43 -11.88 -4.25
C SER A 234 -8.68 -12.12 -5.11
N SER A 235 -9.74 -12.63 -4.48
CA SER A 235 -11.02 -12.87 -5.16
C SER A 235 -11.63 -11.56 -5.63
N ARG A 236 -12.48 -11.61 -6.67
CA ARG A 236 -13.19 -10.43 -7.17
C ARG A 236 -13.99 -9.73 -6.07
N GLU A 237 -14.64 -10.50 -5.22
CA GLU A 237 -15.45 -10.02 -4.10
C GLU A 237 -14.58 -9.21 -3.11
N GLN A 238 -13.40 -9.73 -2.76
CA GLN A 238 -12.45 -9.03 -1.89
C GLN A 238 -11.96 -7.72 -2.50
N VAL A 239 -11.69 -7.69 -3.81
CA VAL A 239 -11.24 -6.46 -4.48
C VAL A 239 -12.36 -5.43 -4.51
N VAL A 240 -13.59 -5.85 -4.80
CA VAL A 240 -14.77 -4.96 -4.79
C VAL A 240 -15.01 -4.39 -3.39
N GLU A 241 -14.96 -5.24 -2.37
CA GLU A 241 -15.13 -4.81 -0.98
C GLU A 241 -14.03 -3.84 -0.55
N PHE A 242 -12.78 -4.13 -0.92
CA PHE A 242 -11.62 -3.26 -0.66
C PHE A 242 -11.79 -1.87 -1.28
N VAL A 243 -12.27 -1.78 -2.51
CA VAL A 243 -12.48 -0.47 -3.16
C VAL A 243 -13.72 0.24 -2.62
N LYS A 244 -14.76 -0.49 -2.22
CA LYS A 244 -15.92 0.10 -1.53
C LYS A 244 -15.55 0.76 -0.20
N GLY A 245 -14.53 0.24 0.50
CA GLY A 245 -13.99 0.85 1.71
C GLY A 245 -13.24 2.17 1.50
N PHE A 246 -13.12 2.68 0.27
CA PHE A 246 -12.47 3.97 0.03
C PHE A 246 -13.31 5.10 0.62
N HIS A 247 -12.71 5.88 1.52
CA HIS A 247 -13.43 6.98 2.19
C HIS A 247 -13.14 8.34 1.53
N ASN A 248 -14.20 9.12 1.36
CA ASN A 248 -14.07 10.51 0.92
C ASN A 248 -13.42 11.36 2.02
N ARG A 249 -12.30 12.05 1.70
CA ARG A 249 -11.98 13.31 2.38
C ARG A 249 -12.76 14.40 1.64
N GLY A 250 -13.85 14.86 2.25
CA GLY A 250 -14.57 16.08 1.89
C GLY A 250 -14.07 17.22 2.76
#